data_AF-A0A6C0B8J5-F1
#
_entry.id   AF-A0A6C0B8J5-F1
#
_cell.length_a   1.000
_cell.length_b   1.000
_cell.length_c   1.000
_cell.angle_alpha   90.00
_cell.angle_beta   90.00
_cell.angle_gamma   90.00
#
_symmetry.space_group_name_H-M   'P 1'
#
loop_
_entity.id
_entity.type
_entity.pdbx_description
1 polymer ?
#
loop_
_entity_poly.entity_id
_entity_poly.type
_entity_poly.pdbx_seq_one_letter_code
_entity_poly.pdbx_strand_id
1 'polypeptide(L)'
;MRMHTFLQIAQAVLNLSYKNRLPIHYLDGSFDKNYKYIREQSVHEAMLPDSERRGAEKQFIIMYITDNNVSLRSKFVFLQKVLENIFMNDSSINRFMYYFSKIQRIYHVLAKFAYRWRHKTTPLLITKDVYLNTLTETEPRIFSVVQNKKKYLFALTDLINILNTSLGNNFFFIAEPLPCKNPYNNIPFNKSTLYNIYFFIKRTDFVMPAMFHQYFLTNFNLQLYAEQNDELILEYAIKQFVTHTDNEELFYEITTMLDSDRFGRKIEIDPDFPKEKLVNIMRPYLELYYKGSYSINAIKRSLYTKEYYKKIKLFHSHNKQFGFKTYMRVPKTKNLFSGKPLFTASFNDKHIIFNSEQKDDFYTSHLHYNCTDNHAE
;
A
#
# COMPACT_ATOMS: atom_id res chain seq x y z
N MET A 1 14.16 -14.14 -14.35
CA MET A 1 14.82 -14.25 -15.67
C MET A 1 16.23 -14.77 -15.43
N ARG A 2 16.62 -15.85 -16.11
CA ARG A 2 17.69 -16.79 -15.69
C ARG A 2 19.10 -16.21 -15.86
N MET A 3 20.00 -16.52 -14.92
CA MET A 3 21.42 -16.14 -14.91
C MET A 3 22.17 -16.48 -16.20
N HIS A 4 21.69 -17.49 -16.92
CA HIS A 4 22.07 -17.81 -18.31
C HIS A 4 22.17 -16.58 -19.22
N THR A 5 21.22 -15.63 -19.11
CA THR A 5 21.24 -14.41 -19.94
C THR A 5 22.39 -13.47 -19.57
N PHE A 6 22.68 -13.32 -18.27
CA PHE A 6 23.79 -12.50 -17.79
C PHE A 6 25.13 -13.09 -18.22
N LEU A 7 25.23 -14.42 -18.14
CA LEU A 7 26.39 -15.19 -18.53
C LEU A 7 26.64 -15.16 -20.05
N GLN A 8 25.60 -15.26 -20.89
CA GLN A 8 25.70 -15.07 -22.33
C GLN A 8 26.17 -13.65 -22.70
N ILE A 9 25.70 -12.63 -21.97
CA ILE A 9 26.17 -11.25 -22.15
C ILE A 9 27.63 -11.13 -21.72
N ALA A 10 28.01 -11.76 -20.59
CA ALA A 10 29.39 -11.80 -20.13
C ALA A 10 30.31 -12.37 -21.22
N GLN A 11 29.95 -13.53 -21.77
CA GLN A 11 30.65 -14.15 -22.86
C GLN A 11 30.74 -13.25 -24.09
N ALA A 12 29.64 -12.63 -24.51
CA ALA A 12 29.66 -11.72 -25.67
C ALA A 12 30.56 -10.49 -25.44
N VAL A 13 30.53 -9.91 -24.24
CA VAL A 13 31.36 -8.75 -23.87
C VAL A 13 32.85 -9.11 -23.85
N LEU A 14 33.20 -10.27 -23.28
CA LEU A 14 34.56 -10.78 -23.25
C LEU A 14 35.03 -11.17 -24.67
N ASN A 15 34.20 -11.81 -25.48
CA ASN A 15 34.56 -12.14 -26.86
C ASN A 15 34.78 -10.88 -27.71
N LEU A 16 34.03 -9.80 -27.46
CA LEU A 16 34.20 -8.53 -28.16
C LEU A 16 35.51 -7.81 -27.78
N SER A 17 36.00 -7.91 -26.54
CA SER A 17 37.31 -7.34 -26.18
C SER A 17 38.48 -8.06 -26.85
N TYR A 18 38.24 -9.27 -27.38
CA TYR A 18 39.22 -10.11 -28.06
C TYR A 18 38.92 -10.34 -29.55
N LYS A 19 38.00 -9.57 -30.14
CA LYS A 19 37.70 -9.67 -31.57
C LYS A 19 39.01 -9.45 -32.35
N ASN A 20 39.41 -10.45 -33.14
CA ASN A 20 40.68 -10.58 -33.89
C ASN A 20 41.87 -11.27 -33.19
N ARG A 21 41.73 -11.74 -31.94
CA ARG A 21 42.83 -12.40 -31.19
C ARG A 21 42.58 -13.88 -30.85
N LEU A 22 41.32 -14.33 -30.75
CA LEU A 22 40.96 -15.72 -30.42
C LEU A 22 39.66 -16.18 -31.13
N PRO A 23 39.45 -17.50 -31.33
CA PRO A 23 38.19 -18.04 -31.86
C PRO A 23 37.00 -17.71 -30.96
N ILE A 24 35.91 -17.24 -31.56
CA ILE A 24 34.64 -16.97 -30.87
C ILE A 24 33.86 -18.29 -30.81
N HIS A 25 33.73 -18.89 -29.62
CA HIS A 25 32.77 -19.95 -29.36
C HIS A 25 31.64 -19.41 -28.48
N TYR A 26 30.41 -19.88 -28.71
CA TYR A 26 29.24 -19.64 -27.87
C TYR A 26 29.04 -20.87 -26.97
N LEU A 27 28.97 -20.67 -25.66
CA LEU A 27 28.84 -21.77 -24.71
C LEU A 27 27.36 -22.13 -24.62
N ASP A 28 27.01 -23.39 -24.86
CA ASP A 28 25.62 -23.89 -24.81
C ASP A 28 25.24 -24.45 -23.43
N GLY A 29 26.16 -24.39 -22.46
CA GLY A 29 25.97 -24.91 -21.12
C GLY A 29 26.34 -26.38 -20.95
N SER A 30 26.76 -27.08 -22.02
CA SER A 30 27.28 -28.45 -21.90
C SER A 30 28.67 -28.47 -21.27
N PHE A 31 28.87 -29.31 -20.25
CA PHE A 31 30.12 -29.41 -19.50
C PHE A 31 31.34 -29.70 -20.41
N ASP A 32 31.18 -30.61 -21.38
CA ASP A 32 32.27 -31.02 -22.26
C ASP A 32 32.71 -29.92 -23.24
N LYS A 33 31.77 -29.19 -23.84
CA LYS A 33 32.12 -28.05 -24.73
C LYS A 33 32.69 -26.89 -23.94
N ASN A 34 32.16 -26.66 -22.74
CA ASN A 34 32.66 -25.67 -21.81
C ASN A 34 34.12 -25.95 -21.40
N TYR A 35 34.43 -27.18 -21.02
CA TYR A 35 35.79 -27.59 -20.64
C TYR A 35 36.75 -27.55 -21.82
N LYS A 36 36.31 -28.01 -23.00
CA LYS A 36 37.08 -27.90 -24.25
C LYS A 36 37.43 -26.45 -24.59
N TYR A 37 36.48 -25.53 -24.45
CA TYR A 37 36.70 -24.09 -24.64
C TYR A 37 37.74 -23.52 -23.66
N ILE A 38 37.65 -23.83 -22.36
CA ILE A 38 38.66 -23.38 -21.37
C ILE A 38 40.06 -23.85 -21.79
N ARG A 39 40.17 -25.12 -22.22
CA ARG A 39 41.44 -25.72 -22.61
C ARG A 39 42.02 -25.03 -23.86
N GLU A 40 41.22 -24.86 -24.91
CA GLU A 40 41.62 -24.19 -26.14
C GLU A 40 42.03 -22.74 -25.89
N GLN A 41 41.30 -22.01 -25.04
CA GLN A 41 41.64 -20.64 -24.68
C GLN A 41 42.88 -20.53 -23.81
N SER A 42 43.12 -21.50 -22.92
CA SER A 42 44.34 -21.56 -22.10
C SER A 42 45.59 -21.81 -22.95
N VAL A 43 45.47 -22.61 -24.01
CA VAL A 43 46.56 -22.88 -24.96
C VAL A 43 46.91 -21.61 -25.77
N HIS A 44 45.91 -20.90 -26.26
CA HIS A 44 46.13 -19.64 -26.97
C HIS A 44 46.62 -18.49 -26.07
N GLU A 45 46.20 -18.46 -24.80
CA GLU A 45 46.73 -17.52 -23.79
C GLU A 45 48.22 -17.69 -23.52
N ALA A 46 48.72 -18.92 -23.52
CA ALA A 46 50.13 -19.20 -23.27
C ALA A 46 51.04 -18.55 -24.33
N MET A 47 50.49 -18.25 -25.51
CA MET A 47 51.16 -17.57 -26.62
C MET A 47 51.09 -16.03 -26.54
N LEU A 48 50.38 -15.45 -25.56
CA LEU A 48 50.30 -14.00 -25.36
C LEU A 48 51.35 -13.53 -24.32
N PRO A 49 51.86 -12.29 -24.44
CA PRO A 49 52.72 -11.67 -23.43
C PRO A 49 52.06 -11.68 -22.05
N ASP A 50 52.84 -11.75 -20.96
CA ASP A 50 52.31 -11.81 -19.59
C ASP A 50 51.36 -10.67 -19.24
N SER A 51 51.60 -9.47 -19.80
CA SER A 51 50.72 -8.30 -19.67
C SER A 51 49.35 -8.47 -20.33
N GLU A 52 49.20 -9.42 -21.26
CA GLU A 52 47.99 -9.67 -22.06
C GLU A 52 47.23 -10.93 -21.64
N ARG A 53 47.78 -11.73 -20.71
CA ARG A 53 47.12 -12.94 -20.18
C ARG A 53 45.84 -12.59 -19.41
N ARG A 54 44.83 -13.46 -19.50
CA ARG A 54 43.48 -13.27 -18.96
C ARG A 54 43.38 -13.76 -17.52
N GLY A 55 43.96 -13.03 -16.56
CA GLY A 55 43.76 -13.35 -15.13
C GLY A 55 42.27 -13.30 -14.75
N ALA A 56 41.69 -12.11 -14.78
CA ALA A 56 40.30 -11.88 -14.34
C ALA A 56 39.24 -12.50 -15.28
N GLU A 57 39.49 -12.57 -16.59
CA GLU A 57 38.46 -13.01 -17.56
C GLU A 57 38.38 -14.53 -17.63
N LYS A 58 39.50 -15.23 -17.40
CA LYS A 58 39.50 -16.68 -17.21
C LYS A 58 38.73 -17.07 -15.96
N GLN A 59 38.88 -16.32 -14.86
CA GLN A 59 38.07 -16.53 -13.65
C GLN A 59 36.56 -16.32 -13.90
N PHE A 60 36.19 -15.31 -14.70
CA PHE A 60 34.80 -15.13 -15.14
C PHE A 60 34.27 -16.29 -16.00
N ILE A 61 35.09 -16.84 -16.89
CA ILE A 61 34.73 -18.00 -17.73
C ILE A 61 34.66 -19.28 -16.89
N ILE A 62 35.56 -19.45 -15.91
CA ILE A 62 35.49 -20.55 -14.94
C ILE A 62 34.18 -20.47 -14.16
N MET A 63 33.73 -19.28 -13.71
CA MET A 63 32.41 -19.08 -13.08
C MET A 63 31.25 -19.55 -13.97
N TYR A 64 31.31 -19.34 -15.29
CA TYR A 64 30.29 -19.83 -16.23
C TYR A 64 30.20 -21.36 -16.22
N ILE A 65 31.32 -22.04 -15.99
CA ILE A 65 31.51 -23.46 -16.28
C ILE A 65 31.42 -24.32 -15.01
N THR A 66 31.87 -23.81 -13.87
CA THR A 66 31.93 -24.57 -12.61
C THR A 66 30.65 -24.48 -11.78
N ASP A 67 29.84 -23.44 -11.96
CA ASP A 67 28.63 -23.25 -11.15
C ASP A 67 27.39 -23.61 -11.97
N ASN A 68 26.89 -24.84 -11.79
CA ASN A 68 25.69 -25.35 -12.47
C ASN A 68 24.38 -24.92 -11.78
N ASN A 69 24.43 -24.28 -10.59
CA ASN A 69 23.26 -23.97 -9.74
C ASN A 69 23.08 -22.45 -9.49
N VAL A 70 23.04 -21.69 -10.58
CA VAL A 70 23.29 -20.24 -10.54
C VAL A 70 21.99 -19.41 -10.46
N SER A 71 21.64 -18.98 -9.23
CA SER A 71 20.58 -18.01 -8.93
C SER A 71 21.09 -16.56 -8.93
N LEU A 72 20.23 -15.53 -8.98
CA LEU A 72 20.67 -14.11 -8.91
C LEU A 72 21.50 -13.75 -7.66
N ARG A 73 21.38 -14.50 -6.56
CA ARG A 73 22.22 -14.35 -5.36
C ARG A 73 23.67 -14.76 -5.61
N SER A 74 23.91 -15.72 -6.50
CA SER A 74 25.24 -16.30 -6.75
C SER A 74 26.24 -15.31 -7.37
N LYS A 75 25.81 -14.38 -8.25
CA LYS A 75 26.75 -13.43 -8.88
C LYS A 75 27.37 -12.43 -7.90
N PHE A 76 26.62 -12.00 -6.88
CA PHE A 76 27.12 -11.06 -5.87
C PHE A 76 27.92 -11.78 -4.79
N VAL A 77 27.54 -13.02 -4.46
CA VAL A 77 28.39 -13.92 -3.65
C VAL A 77 29.73 -14.18 -4.35
N PHE A 78 29.74 -14.36 -5.67
CA PHE A 78 30.98 -14.50 -6.42
C PHE A 78 31.79 -13.21 -6.49
N LEU A 79 31.14 -12.06 -6.71
CA LEU A 79 31.79 -10.77 -6.58
C LEU A 79 32.51 -10.66 -5.23
N GLN A 80 31.83 -11.01 -4.14
CA GLN A 80 32.40 -11.04 -2.80
C GLN A 80 33.60 -12.00 -2.73
N LYS A 81 33.50 -13.24 -3.23
CA LYS A 81 34.61 -14.20 -3.27
C LYS A 81 35.83 -13.68 -4.04
N VAL A 82 35.63 -12.95 -5.14
CA VAL A 82 36.74 -12.37 -5.92
C VAL A 82 37.39 -11.21 -5.18
N LEU A 83 36.59 -10.37 -4.52
CA LEU A 83 37.08 -9.26 -3.70
C LEU A 83 37.84 -9.73 -2.46
N GLU A 84 37.43 -10.85 -1.87
CA GLU A 84 38.07 -11.45 -0.68
C GLU A 84 39.25 -12.39 -1.02
N ASN A 85 39.55 -12.58 -2.31
CA ASN A 85 40.58 -13.52 -2.73
C ASN A 85 42.00 -12.95 -2.54
N ILE A 86 42.72 -13.49 -1.57
CA ILE A 86 44.11 -13.12 -1.24
C ILE A 86 45.12 -13.34 -2.38
N PHE A 87 44.80 -14.15 -3.38
CA PHE A 87 45.67 -14.44 -4.53
C PHE A 87 45.49 -13.46 -5.70
N MET A 88 44.55 -12.51 -5.59
CA MET A 88 44.30 -11.50 -6.61
C MET A 88 45.02 -10.19 -6.27
N ASN A 89 45.76 -9.63 -7.24
CA ASN A 89 46.31 -8.29 -7.09
C ASN A 89 45.26 -7.21 -7.43
N ASP A 90 45.47 -5.99 -6.93
CA ASP A 90 44.53 -4.87 -7.10
C ASP A 90 44.24 -4.56 -8.58
N SER A 91 45.24 -4.70 -9.45
CA SER A 91 45.07 -4.52 -10.90
C SER A 91 44.06 -5.51 -11.49
N SER A 92 44.14 -6.78 -11.08
CA SER A 92 43.19 -7.81 -11.52
C SER A 92 41.80 -7.60 -10.96
N ILE A 93 41.68 -7.15 -9.70
CA ILE A 93 40.41 -6.80 -9.07
C ILE A 93 39.75 -5.62 -9.80
N ASN A 94 40.50 -4.58 -10.12
CA ASN A 94 39.99 -3.42 -10.86
C ASN A 94 39.54 -3.79 -12.27
N ARG A 95 40.31 -4.64 -12.98
CA ARG A 95 39.92 -5.17 -14.30
C ARG A 95 38.66 -6.03 -14.21
N PHE A 96 38.55 -6.87 -13.17
CA PHE A 96 37.34 -7.65 -12.90
C PHE A 96 36.13 -6.75 -12.69
N MET A 97 36.24 -5.74 -11.83
CA MET A 97 35.17 -4.79 -11.51
C MET A 97 34.70 -4.00 -12.74
N TYR A 98 35.63 -3.61 -13.60
CA TYR A 98 35.33 -2.96 -14.87
C TYR A 98 34.42 -3.84 -15.74
N TYR A 99 34.81 -5.10 -15.97
CA TYR A 99 34.00 -6.02 -16.78
C TYR A 99 32.68 -6.37 -16.11
N PHE A 100 32.68 -6.66 -14.80
CA PHE A 100 31.46 -6.93 -14.04
C PHE A 100 30.42 -5.82 -14.23
N SER A 101 30.85 -4.56 -14.05
CA SER A 101 30.01 -3.38 -14.19
C SER A 101 29.52 -3.20 -15.62
N LYS A 102 30.39 -3.41 -16.62
CA LYS A 102 30.03 -3.33 -18.05
C LYS A 102 28.97 -4.37 -18.42
N ILE A 103 29.14 -5.61 -17.98
CA ILE A 103 28.21 -6.71 -18.22
C ILE A 103 26.88 -6.43 -17.52
N GLN A 104 26.90 -5.99 -16.26
CA GLN A 104 25.69 -5.60 -15.53
C GLN A 104 24.93 -4.50 -16.25
N ARG A 105 25.61 -3.45 -16.72
CA ARG A 105 24.99 -2.36 -17.47
C ARG A 105 24.27 -2.87 -18.71
N ILE A 106 24.94 -3.69 -19.53
CA ILE A 106 24.34 -4.24 -20.76
C ILE A 106 23.14 -5.14 -20.41
N TYR A 107 23.27 -6.00 -19.40
CA TYR A 107 22.17 -6.81 -18.90
C TYR A 107 20.97 -5.98 -18.49
N HIS A 108 21.16 -4.92 -17.71
CA HIS A 108 20.06 -4.06 -17.26
C HIS A 108 19.39 -3.32 -18.43
N VAL A 109 20.17 -2.88 -19.43
CA VAL A 109 19.63 -2.27 -20.67
C VAL A 109 18.77 -3.28 -21.42
N LEU A 110 19.26 -4.50 -21.65
CA LEU A 110 18.51 -5.54 -22.36
C LEU A 110 17.28 -6.01 -21.58
N ALA A 111 17.39 -6.14 -20.26
CA ALA A 111 16.25 -6.49 -19.40
C ALA A 111 15.17 -5.40 -19.44
N LYS A 112 15.57 -4.11 -19.39
CA LYS A 112 14.66 -2.97 -19.52
C LYS A 112 14.02 -2.93 -20.90
N PHE A 113 14.78 -3.21 -21.95
CA PHE A 113 14.26 -3.31 -23.32
C PHE A 113 13.23 -4.44 -23.43
N ALA A 114 13.56 -5.65 -23.00
CA ALA A 114 12.66 -6.80 -23.03
C ALA A 114 11.37 -6.54 -22.23
N TYR A 115 11.49 -5.88 -21.06
CA TYR A 115 10.33 -5.45 -20.26
C TYR A 115 9.44 -4.46 -21.03
N ARG A 116 10.02 -3.41 -21.61
CA ARG A 116 9.28 -2.41 -22.41
C ARG A 116 8.63 -3.03 -23.63
N TRP A 117 9.33 -3.92 -24.32
CA TRP A 117 8.81 -4.63 -25.48
C TRP A 117 7.61 -5.50 -25.10
N ARG A 118 7.74 -6.34 -24.05
CA ARG A 118 6.62 -7.11 -23.50
C ARG A 118 5.45 -6.22 -23.13
N HIS A 119 5.71 -5.11 -22.45
CA HIS A 119 4.65 -4.20 -22.03
C HIS A 119 3.88 -3.65 -23.24
N LYS A 120 4.58 -3.29 -24.32
CA LYS A 120 3.96 -2.80 -25.56
C LYS A 120 3.19 -3.88 -26.33
N THR A 121 3.71 -5.11 -26.40
CA THR A 121 3.13 -6.19 -27.22
C THR A 121 2.08 -7.03 -26.50
N THR A 122 2.00 -6.96 -25.17
CA THR A 122 1.04 -7.77 -24.40
C THR A 122 -0.39 -7.29 -24.69
N PRO A 123 -1.32 -8.21 -25.03
CA PRO A 123 -2.71 -7.85 -25.30
C PRO A 123 -3.40 -7.29 -24.05
N LEU A 124 -4.25 -6.29 -24.28
CA LEU A 124 -5.15 -5.73 -23.28
C LEU A 124 -6.26 -6.75 -22.98
N LEU A 125 -6.41 -7.12 -21.71
CA LEU A 125 -7.52 -7.96 -21.26
C LEU A 125 -8.69 -7.12 -20.76
N ILE A 126 -8.39 -6.13 -19.92
CA ILE A 126 -9.38 -5.27 -19.29
C ILE A 126 -9.26 -3.87 -19.85
N THR A 127 -10.34 -3.38 -20.43
CA THR A 127 -10.48 -2.06 -21.07
C THR A 127 -11.64 -1.25 -20.50
N LYS A 128 -12.27 -1.72 -19.42
CA LYS A 128 -13.35 -1.03 -18.73
C LYS A 128 -13.13 -1.03 -17.22
N ASP A 129 -13.55 0.05 -16.56
CA ASP A 129 -13.52 0.16 -15.10
C ASP A 129 -14.74 -0.54 -14.45
N VAL A 130 -14.86 -0.41 -13.12
CA VAL A 130 -15.97 -0.97 -12.33
C VAL A 130 -17.32 -0.36 -12.74
N TYR A 131 -17.32 0.88 -13.20
CA TYR A 131 -18.51 1.61 -13.67
C TYR A 131 -18.76 1.45 -15.18
N LEU A 132 -18.05 0.52 -15.83
CA LEU A 132 -18.10 0.23 -17.26
C LEU A 132 -17.63 1.36 -18.19
N ASN A 133 -16.95 2.38 -17.66
CA ASN A 133 -16.29 3.40 -18.44
C ASN A 133 -15.10 2.78 -19.20
N THR A 134 -14.88 3.22 -20.44
CA THR A 134 -13.76 2.76 -21.25
C THR A 134 -12.44 3.34 -20.74
N LEU A 135 -11.47 2.47 -20.49
CA LEU A 135 -10.12 2.83 -20.06
C LEU A 135 -9.17 2.78 -21.25
N THR A 136 -8.43 3.88 -21.47
CA THR A 136 -7.36 3.92 -22.48
C THR A 136 -5.98 4.07 -21.85
N GLU A 137 -4.96 3.40 -22.41
CA GLU A 137 -3.59 3.42 -21.86
C GLU A 137 -2.93 4.82 -21.96
N THR A 138 -3.49 5.72 -22.77
CA THR A 138 -2.96 7.07 -23.03
C THR A 138 -3.40 8.10 -21.98
N GLU A 139 -4.39 7.80 -21.16
CA GLU A 139 -4.91 8.75 -20.18
C GLU A 139 -3.98 8.93 -18.97
N PRO A 140 -3.85 10.16 -18.43
CA PRO A 140 -2.88 10.47 -17.38
C PRO A 140 -3.16 9.78 -16.03
N ARG A 141 -4.41 9.37 -15.78
CA ARG A 141 -4.87 8.76 -14.53
C ARG A 141 -5.15 7.26 -14.67
N ILE A 142 -4.60 6.63 -15.70
CA ILE A 142 -4.73 5.19 -15.93
C ILE A 142 -3.38 4.51 -15.72
N PHE A 143 -3.36 3.53 -14.83
CA PHE A 143 -2.20 2.70 -14.57
C PHE A 143 -2.32 1.36 -15.28
N SER A 144 -1.27 0.96 -16.00
CA SER A 144 -1.19 -0.34 -16.67
C SER A 144 -0.26 -1.30 -15.94
N VAL A 145 -0.74 -2.51 -15.68
CA VAL A 145 0.08 -3.60 -15.11
C VAL A 145 0.02 -4.84 -15.99
N VAL A 146 1.17 -5.49 -16.16
CA VAL A 146 1.28 -6.77 -16.88
C VAL A 146 1.49 -7.90 -15.88
N GLN A 147 0.52 -8.81 -15.78
CA GLN A 147 0.55 -10.01 -14.96
C GLN A 147 0.03 -11.20 -15.77
N ASN A 148 0.60 -12.40 -15.59
CA ASN A 148 0.23 -13.61 -16.33
C ASN A 148 0.09 -13.43 -17.86
N LYS A 149 1.03 -12.68 -18.46
CA LYS A 149 1.05 -12.36 -19.91
C LYS A 149 -0.20 -11.63 -20.42
N LYS A 150 -0.93 -10.97 -19.53
CA LYS A 150 -2.08 -10.12 -19.84
C LYS A 150 -1.86 -8.72 -19.27
N LYS A 151 -2.37 -7.71 -19.95
CA LYS A 151 -2.31 -6.31 -19.51
C LYS A 151 -3.66 -5.91 -18.91
N TYR A 152 -3.60 -5.29 -17.74
CA TYR A 152 -4.74 -4.80 -16.97
C TYR A 152 -4.60 -3.29 -16.79
N LEU A 153 -5.68 -2.56 -17.06
CA LEU A 153 -5.77 -1.12 -16.83
C LEU A 153 -6.53 -0.84 -15.54
N PHE A 154 -6.08 0.15 -14.79
CA PHE A 154 -6.70 0.61 -13.55
C PHE A 154 -6.87 2.11 -13.59
N ALA A 155 -8.08 2.60 -13.34
CA ALA A 155 -8.25 4.00 -12.96
C ALA A 155 -7.52 4.26 -11.64
N LEU A 156 -6.92 5.44 -11.50
CA LEU A 156 -6.15 5.81 -10.31
C LEU A 156 -6.99 5.72 -9.02
N THR A 157 -8.27 6.10 -9.07
CA THR A 157 -9.21 6.00 -7.95
C THR A 157 -9.43 4.56 -7.51
N ASP A 158 -9.67 3.66 -8.47
CA ASP A 158 -9.88 2.23 -8.20
C ASP A 158 -8.62 1.60 -7.62
N LEU A 159 -7.46 1.95 -8.17
CA LEU A 159 -6.18 1.49 -7.67
C LEU A 159 -5.96 1.91 -6.21
N ILE A 160 -6.27 3.16 -5.87
CA ILE A 160 -6.15 3.66 -4.50
C ILE A 160 -7.12 2.95 -3.55
N ASN A 161 -8.35 2.71 -3.99
CA ASN A 161 -9.32 1.94 -3.21
C ASN A 161 -8.81 0.51 -2.95
N ILE A 162 -8.29 -0.18 -3.98
CA ILE A 162 -7.69 -1.52 -3.83
C ILE A 162 -6.55 -1.50 -2.80
N LEU A 163 -5.67 -0.49 -2.85
CA LEU A 163 -4.56 -0.33 -1.92
C LEU A 163 -5.05 -0.09 -0.49
N ASN A 164 -5.94 0.87 -0.27
CA ASN A 164 -6.45 1.23 1.06
C ASN A 164 -7.27 0.09 1.67
N THR A 165 -8.12 -0.59 0.90
CA THR A 165 -8.88 -1.75 1.40
C THR A 165 -7.95 -2.89 1.83
N SER A 166 -6.87 -3.15 1.08
CA SER A 166 -5.91 -4.19 1.46
C SER A 166 -5.09 -3.79 2.69
N LEU A 167 -4.55 -2.57 2.71
CA LEU A 167 -3.64 -2.08 3.76
C LEU A 167 -4.36 -1.64 5.04
N GLY A 168 -5.64 -1.31 4.95
CA GLY A 168 -6.52 -0.99 6.08
C GLY A 168 -7.32 -2.19 6.58
N ASN A 169 -7.02 -3.40 6.10
CA ASN A 169 -7.67 -4.62 6.58
C ASN A 169 -7.39 -4.82 8.07
N ASN A 170 -8.41 -5.29 8.79
CA ASN A 170 -8.38 -5.48 10.22
C ASN A 170 -9.32 -6.61 10.63
N PHE A 171 -9.12 -7.15 11.83
CA PHE A 171 -10.00 -8.11 12.47
C PHE A 171 -10.36 -7.61 13.87
N PHE A 172 -11.63 -7.31 14.12
CA PHE A 172 -12.09 -6.68 15.38
C PHE A 172 -11.21 -5.49 15.81
N PHE A 173 -10.96 -4.56 14.87
CA PHE A 173 -10.10 -3.38 15.09
C PHE A 173 -8.61 -3.68 15.38
N ILE A 174 -8.16 -4.92 15.21
CA ILE A 174 -6.74 -5.28 15.23
C ILE A 174 -6.18 -5.20 13.81
N ALA A 175 -5.06 -4.50 13.64
CA ALA A 175 -4.44 -4.30 12.34
C ALA A 175 -3.92 -5.61 11.73
N GLU A 176 -4.49 -6.01 10.59
CA GLU A 176 -4.11 -7.22 9.86
C GLU A 176 -4.02 -6.93 8.36
N PRO A 177 -3.07 -6.08 7.91
CA PRO A 177 -3.00 -5.65 6.53
C PRO A 177 -2.74 -6.82 5.58
N LEU A 178 -3.45 -6.82 4.45
CA LEU A 178 -3.34 -7.85 3.43
C LEU A 178 -2.43 -7.42 2.27
N PRO A 179 -1.79 -8.36 1.57
CA PRO A 179 -1.07 -8.05 0.34
C PRO A 179 -1.99 -7.39 -0.68
N CYS A 180 -1.56 -6.27 -1.26
CA CYS A 180 -2.28 -5.63 -2.36
C CYS A 180 -2.26 -6.55 -3.59
N LYS A 181 -3.44 -6.90 -4.10
CA LYS A 181 -3.62 -7.82 -5.22
C LYS A 181 -4.32 -7.16 -6.38
N ASN A 182 -4.11 -7.71 -7.56
CA ASN A 182 -4.95 -7.41 -8.71
C ASN A 182 -6.29 -8.14 -8.54
N PRO A 183 -7.44 -7.43 -8.48
CA PRO A 183 -8.74 -8.05 -8.25
C PRO A 183 -9.17 -9.02 -9.38
N TYR A 184 -8.68 -8.82 -10.61
CA TYR A 184 -9.07 -9.64 -11.75
C TYR A 184 -8.44 -11.03 -11.79
N ASN A 185 -7.34 -11.24 -11.07
CA ASN A 185 -6.63 -12.53 -11.07
C ASN A 185 -6.18 -12.97 -9.67
N ASN A 186 -6.45 -12.18 -8.63
CA ASN A 186 -6.07 -12.42 -7.24
C ASN A 186 -4.55 -12.59 -7.01
N ILE A 187 -3.71 -12.06 -7.91
CA ILE A 187 -2.25 -12.16 -7.82
C ILE A 187 -1.69 -10.92 -7.11
N PRO A 188 -0.89 -11.10 -6.03
CA PRO A 188 -0.22 -10.00 -5.35
C PRO A 188 0.69 -9.19 -6.27
N PHE A 189 0.70 -7.87 -6.07
CA PHE A 189 1.68 -7.02 -6.73
C PHE A 189 3.08 -7.30 -6.16
N ASN A 190 4.05 -7.54 -7.03
CA ASN A 190 5.44 -7.67 -6.61
C ASN A 190 6.02 -6.28 -6.27
N LYS A 191 7.17 -6.25 -5.59
CA LYS A 191 7.83 -4.99 -5.19
C LYS A 191 8.06 -4.04 -6.35
N SER A 192 8.52 -4.54 -7.51
CA SER A 192 8.73 -3.69 -8.70
C SER A 192 7.44 -3.01 -9.15
N THR A 193 6.31 -3.73 -9.14
CA THR A 193 5.00 -3.17 -9.46
C THR A 193 4.57 -2.15 -8.41
N LEU A 194 4.75 -2.43 -7.12
CA LEU A 194 4.40 -1.49 -6.04
C LEU A 194 5.20 -0.17 -6.14
N TYR A 195 6.50 -0.25 -6.43
CA TYR A 195 7.32 0.94 -6.72
C TYR A 195 6.79 1.71 -7.93
N ASN A 196 6.44 1.00 -9.02
CA ASN A 196 5.88 1.65 -10.20
C ASN A 196 4.55 2.35 -9.89
N ILE A 197 3.68 1.74 -9.07
CA ILE A 197 2.43 2.36 -8.61
C ILE A 197 2.74 3.61 -7.79
N TYR A 198 3.62 3.52 -6.80
CA TYR A 198 3.99 4.68 -5.97
C TYR A 198 4.50 5.86 -6.78
N PHE A 199 5.45 5.64 -7.67
CA PHE A 199 5.97 6.70 -8.52
C PHE A 199 5.00 7.14 -9.62
N PHE A 200 4.00 6.33 -9.97
CA PHE A 200 2.90 6.74 -10.83
C PHE A 200 2.02 7.77 -10.10
N ILE A 201 1.52 7.43 -8.91
CA ILE A 201 0.70 8.34 -8.08
C ILE A 201 1.47 9.65 -7.80
N LYS A 202 2.75 9.56 -7.42
CA LYS A 202 3.60 10.74 -7.13
C LYS A 202 3.80 11.68 -8.32
N ARG A 203 3.65 11.18 -9.56
CA ARG A 203 3.77 11.97 -10.78
C ARG A 203 2.47 12.66 -11.18
N THR A 204 1.36 12.27 -10.56
CA THR A 204 0.05 12.90 -10.77
C THR A 204 -0.21 13.98 -9.72
N ASP A 205 -1.20 14.83 -9.96
CA ASP A 205 -1.68 15.82 -8.98
C ASP A 205 -2.50 15.19 -7.84
N PHE A 206 -2.59 13.87 -7.79
CA PHE A 206 -3.36 13.16 -6.78
C PHE A 206 -2.62 13.13 -5.44
N VAL A 207 -3.33 13.39 -4.34
CA VAL A 207 -2.77 13.33 -2.99
C VAL A 207 -2.37 11.89 -2.66
N MET A 208 -1.10 11.68 -2.33
CA MET A 208 -0.60 10.34 -1.99
C MET A 208 -1.40 9.75 -0.82
N PRO A 209 -2.00 8.55 -0.96
CA PRO A 209 -2.69 7.90 0.14
C PRO A 209 -1.73 7.63 1.30
N ALA A 210 -2.11 8.05 2.52
CA ALA A 210 -1.26 7.96 3.70
C ALA A 210 -0.79 6.52 3.97
N MET A 211 -1.70 5.55 3.97
CA MET A 211 -1.38 4.13 4.17
C MET A 211 -0.39 3.62 3.14
N PHE A 212 -0.57 3.97 1.85
CA PHE A 212 0.32 3.51 0.81
C PHE A 212 1.70 4.19 0.88
N HIS A 213 1.75 5.45 1.31
CA HIS A 213 3.01 6.13 1.59
C HIS A 213 3.78 5.44 2.72
N GLN A 214 3.11 5.13 3.83
CA GLN A 214 3.72 4.43 4.95
C GLN A 214 4.20 3.02 4.55
N TYR A 215 3.40 2.30 3.75
CA TYR A 215 3.81 1.00 3.20
C TYR A 215 5.03 1.09 2.27
N PHE A 216 5.18 2.19 1.52
CA PHE A 216 6.39 2.47 0.76
C PHE A 216 7.62 2.70 1.66
N LEU A 217 7.47 3.46 2.76
CA LEU A 217 8.57 3.73 3.69
C LEU A 217 9.11 2.46 4.37
N THR A 218 8.27 1.44 4.56
CA THR A 218 8.70 0.13 5.08
C THR A 218 9.27 -0.81 4.00
N ASN A 219 9.64 -0.29 2.82
CA ASN A 219 10.11 -1.08 1.67
C ASN A 219 9.10 -2.16 1.23
N PHE A 220 7.81 -1.84 1.36
CA PHE A 220 6.68 -2.75 1.11
C PHE A 220 6.75 -4.03 1.95
N ASN A 221 7.21 -3.92 3.20
CA ASN A 221 7.16 -5.01 4.18
C ASN A 221 5.85 -4.90 4.98
N LEU A 222 4.94 -5.87 4.82
CA LEU A 222 3.63 -5.85 5.47
C LEU A 222 3.73 -5.95 6.99
N GLN A 223 4.67 -6.75 7.51
CA GLN A 223 4.85 -6.92 8.94
C GLN A 223 5.34 -5.61 9.57
N LEU A 224 6.42 -5.03 9.04
CA LEU A 224 6.93 -3.74 9.53
C LEU A 224 5.89 -2.62 9.36
N TYR A 225 5.10 -2.67 8.28
CA TYR A 225 4.02 -1.72 8.07
C TYR A 225 2.95 -1.83 9.16
N ALA A 226 2.49 -3.05 9.46
CA ALA A 226 1.50 -3.29 10.52
C ALA A 226 2.01 -2.81 11.88
N GLU A 227 3.24 -3.16 12.25
CA GLU A 227 3.86 -2.79 13.53
C GLU A 227 4.04 -1.27 13.69
N GLN A 228 4.29 -0.53 12.59
CA GLN A 228 4.56 0.91 12.64
C GLN A 228 3.32 1.78 12.42
N ASN A 229 2.21 1.22 11.95
CA ASN A 229 1.03 1.97 11.50
C ASN A 229 -0.29 1.38 12.02
N ASP A 230 -0.24 0.64 13.12
CA ASP A 230 -1.41 0.05 13.80
C ASP A 230 -2.51 1.08 14.06
N GLU A 231 -2.17 2.24 14.63
CA GLU A 231 -3.10 3.33 14.93
C GLU A 231 -3.74 3.91 13.66
N LEU A 232 -2.97 4.02 12.56
CA LEU A 232 -3.49 4.51 11.28
C LEU A 232 -4.49 3.52 10.68
N ILE A 233 -4.20 2.22 10.78
CA ILE A 233 -5.07 1.14 10.31
C ILE A 233 -6.33 1.08 11.16
N LEU A 234 -6.21 1.24 12.48
CA LEU A 234 -7.31 1.29 13.43
C LEU A 234 -8.25 2.47 13.14
N GLU A 235 -7.72 3.69 13.01
CA GLU A 235 -8.54 4.88 12.73
C GLU A 235 -9.31 4.73 11.41
N TYR A 236 -8.67 4.13 10.39
CA TYR A 236 -9.35 3.78 9.15
C TYR A 236 -10.41 2.71 9.35
N ALA A 237 -10.12 1.65 10.09
CA ALA A 237 -11.06 0.55 10.37
C ALA A 237 -12.32 1.05 11.07
N ILE A 238 -12.17 1.86 12.13
CA ILE A 238 -13.29 2.46 12.86
C ILE A 238 -14.11 3.34 11.91
N LYS A 239 -13.45 4.16 11.09
CA LYS A 239 -14.15 5.00 10.12
C LYS A 239 -14.94 4.15 9.12
N GLN A 240 -14.34 3.10 8.57
CA GLN A 240 -15.00 2.20 7.62
C GLN A 240 -16.21 1.49 8.23
N PHE A 241 -16.08 0.99 9.47
CA PHE A 241 -17.18 0.38 10.22
C PHE A 241 -18.31 1.39 10.39
N VAL A 242 -17.99 2.54 10.98
CA VAL A 242 -18.98 3.57 11.28
C VAL A 242 -19.62 4.15 10.01
N THR A 243 -19.02 4.06 8.82
CA THR A 243 -19.64 4.54 7.58
C THR A 243 -20.43 3.49 6.80
N HIS A 244 -20.00 2.22 6.80
CA HIS A 244 -20.54 1.20 5.90
C HIS A 244 -21.35 0.10 6.58
N THR A 245 -21.28 -0.03 7.91
CA THR A 245 -22.12 -0.96 8.67
C THR A 245 -23.59 -0.58 8.57
N ASP A 246 -24.47 -1.57 8.62
CA ASP A 246 -25.92 -1.36 8.53
C ASP A 246 -26.48 -0.60 9.75
N ASN A 247 -27.64 0.02 9.55
CA ASN A 247 -28.23 0.87 10.59
C ASN A 247 -28.75 0.08 11.81
N GLU A 248 -29.02 -1.23 11.69
CA GLU A 248 -29.49 -2.04 12.83
C GLU A 248 -28.33 -2.39 13.75
N GLU A 249 -27.21 -2.85 13.19
CA GLU A 249 -25.98 -3.08 13.95
C GLU A 249 -25.45 -1.77 14.57
N LEU A 250 -25.41 -0.68 13.81
CA LEU A 250 -25.01 0.62 14.35
C LEU A 250 -25.95 1.12 15.44
N PHE A 251 -27.26 0.88 15.32
CA PHE A 251 -28.21 1.23 16.37
C PHE A 251 -27.91 0.47 17.66
N TYR A 252 -27.65 -0.84 17.57
CA TYR A 252 -27.25 -1.66 18.72
C TYR A 252 -25.97 -1.12 19.39
N GLU A 253 -24.95 -0.82 18.59
CA GLU A 253 -23.69 -0.26 19.09
C GLU A 253 -23.87 1.12 19.73
N ILE A 254 -24.73 1.98 19.16
CA ILE A 254 -25.07 3.28 19.74
C ILE A 254 -25.78 3.11 21.08
N THR A 255 -26.76 2.20 21.18
CA THR A 255 -27.44 1.95 22.46
C THR A 255 -26.46 1.46 23.52
N THR A 256 -25.57 0.52 23.17
CA THR A 256 -24.53 0.01 24.07
C THR A 256 -23.55 1.11 24.49
N MET A 257 -23.15 1.98 23.56
CA MET A 257 -22.32 3.16 23.83
C MET A 257 -23.01 4.10 24.84
N LEU A 258 -24.28 4.45 24.62
CA LEU A 258 -25.03 5.34 25.50
C LEU A 258 -25.21 4.73 26.90
N ASP A 259 -25.51 3.44 26.97
CA ASP A 259 -25.69 2.72 28.24
C ASP A 259 -24.39 2.60 29.05
N SER A 260 -23.25 2.54 28.39
CA SER A 260 -21.94 2.51 29.04
C SER A 260 -21.55 3.86 29.68
N ASP A 261 -22.11 4.97 29.20
CA ASP A 261 -21.77 6.32 29.65
C ASP A 261 -22.73 6.85 30.73
N ARG A 262 -22.21 7.69 31.64
CA ARG A 262 -23.01 8.37 32.67
C ARG A 262 -23.96 9.42 32.09
N PHE A 263 -23.57 10.12 31.03
CA PHE A 263 -24.43 11.11 30.38
C PHE A 263 -25.29 10.47 29.28
N GLY A 264 -24.77 9.47 28.58
CA GLY A 264 -25.49 8.66 27.61
C GLY A 264 -26.74 8.02 28.20
N ARG A 265 -26.64 7.37 29.37
CA ARG A 265 -27.80 6.78 30.09
C ARG A 265 -28.91 7.76 30.45
N LYS A 266 -28.64 9.06 30.45
CA LYS A 266 -29.64 10.10 30.72
C LYS A 266 -30.38 10.54 29.46
N ILE A 267 -29.94 10.09 28.29
CA ILE A 267 -30.60 10.35 27.01
C ILE A 267 -31.66 9.25 26.84
N GLU A 268 -32.82 9.47 27.45
CA GLU A 268 -33.96 8.55 27.36
C GLU A 268 -34.67 8.73 26.01
N ILE A 269 -34.45 7.79 25.09
CA ILE A 269 -35.01 7.81 23.74
C ILE A 269 -36.28 6.94 23.72
N ASP A 270 -37.37 7.46 23.18
CA ASP A 270 -38.61 6.71 23.03
C ASP A 270 -38.40 5.48 22.11
N PRO A 271 -38.94 4.29 22.43
CA PRO A 271 -38.76 3.09 21.61
C PRO A 271 -39.22 3.23 20.16
N ASP A 272 -40.18 4.11 19.88
CA ASP A 272 -40.69 4.37 18.53
C ASP A 272 -39.85 5.42 17.78
N PHE A 273 -38.78 5.95 18.37
CA PHE A 273 -37.92 6.94 17.72
C PHE A 273 -37.27 6.36 16.45
N PRO A 274 -37.23 7.11 15.33
CA PRO A 274 -36.68 6.57 14.08
C PRO A 274 -35.20 6.19 14.20
N LYS A 275 -34.90 4.89 14.09
CA LYS A 275 -33.53 4.34 14.23
C LYS A 275 -32.52 5.00 13.30
N GLU A 276 -32.84 5.12 12.01
CA GLU A 276 -31.94 5.74 11.02
C GLU A 276 -31.56 7.17 11.39
N LYS A 277 -32.52 7.91 11.96
CA LYS A 277 -32.31 9.29 12.40
C LYS A 277 -31.38 9.32 13.59
N LEU A 278 -31.55 8.41 14.56
CA LEU A 278 -30.65 8.31 15.70
C LEU A 278 -29.23 7.96 15.23
N VAL A 279 -29.11 6.95 14.36
CA VAL A 279 -27.83 6.53 13.79
C VAL A 279 -27.14 7.72 13.12
N ASN A 280 -27.82 8.46 12.26
CA ASN A 280 -27.23 9.62 11.58
C ASN A 280 -26.73 10.71 12.53
N ILE A 281 -27.45 10.95 13.64
CA ILE A 281 -27.07 11.95 14.65
C ILE A 281 -25.88 11.45 15.50
N MET A 282 -25.91 10.17 15.90
CA MET A 282 -24.95 9.60 16.86
C MET A 282 -23.71 8.98 16.19
N ARG A 283 -23.72 8.74 14.88
CA ARG A 283 -22.59 8.20 14.10
C ARG A 283 -21.23 8.85 14.43
N PRO A 284 -21.08 10.19 14.44
CA PRO A 284 -19.80 10.80 14.80
C PRO A 284 -19.42 10.64 16.28
N TYR A 285 -20.41 10.52 17.18
CA TYR A 285 -20.15 10.21 18.60
C TYR A 285 -19.65 8.78 18.77
N LEU A 286 -20.22 7.83 18.01
CA LEU A 286 -19.79 6.43 17.99
C LEU A 286 -18.35 6.30 17.46
N GLU A 287 -18.00 7.02 16.39
CA GLU A 287 -16.62 7.06 15.88
C GLU A 287 -15.64 7.53 16.95
N LEU A 288 -15.98 8.61 17.66
CA LEU A 288 -15.14 9.18 18.71
C LEU A 288 -15.04 8.26 19.94
N TYR A 289 -16.15 7.62 20.32
CA TYR A 289 -16.21 6.63 21.39
C TYR A 289 -15.27 5.45 21.10
N TYR A 290 -15.37 4.84 19.91
CA TYR A 290 -14.49 3.72 19.57
C TYR A 290 -13.02 4.12 19.48
N LYS A 291 -12.70 5.32 18.99
CA LYS A 291 -11.33 5.82 19.05
C LYS A 291 -10.84 5.93 20.50
N GLY A 292 -11.67 6.42 21.41
CA GLY A 292 -11.38 6.46 22.86
C GLY A 292 -11.30 5.08 23.53
N SER A 293 -11.94 4.06 22.96
CA SER A 293 -11.95 2.70 23.52
C SER A 293 -10.79 1.84 22.99
N TYR A 294 -10.48 1.94 21.70
CA TYR A 294 -9.56 1.04 21.01
C TYR A 294 -8.20 1.64 20.66
N SER A 295 -8.02 2.97 20.72
CA SER A 295 -6.73 3.60 20.40
C SER A 295 -5.60 3.04 21.27
N ILE A 296 -4.49 2.68 20.63
CA ILE A 296 -3.33 2.07 21.27
C ILE A 296 -2.48 3.17 21.91
N ASN A 297 -2.43 4.33 21.25
CA ASN A 297 -1.73 5.49 21.77
C ASN A 297 -2.50 6.08 22.97
N ALA A 298 -1.93 5.95 24.17
CA ALA A 298 -2.58 6.39 25.41
C ALA A 298 -2.95 7.89 25.42
N ILE A 299 -2.15 8.75 24.78
CA ILE A 299 -2.42 10.19 24.69
C ILE A 299 -3.63 10.43 23.79
N LYS A 300 -3.62 9.87 22.56
CA LYS A 300 -4.76 9.96 21.64
C LYS A 300 -6.02 9.40 22.27
N ARG A 301 -5.93 8.23 22.90
CA ARG A 301 -7.03 7.61 23.63
C ARG A 301 -7.61 8.57 24.67
N SER A 302 -6.76 9.15 25.52
CA SER A 302 -7.20 10.12 26.53
C SER A 302 -7.89 11.34 25.89
N LEU A 303 -7.33 11.88 24.80
CA LEU A 303 -7.92 13.01 24.06
C LEU A 303 -9.29 12.66 23.50
N TYR A 304 -9.43 11.53 22.79
CA TYR A 304 -10.69 11.08 22.22
C TYR A 304 -11.74 10.82 23.31
N THR A 305 -11.36 10.16 24.41
CA THR A 305 -12.24 9.91 25.54
C THR A 305 -12.72 11.22 26.19
N LYS A 306 -11.80 12.17 26.45
CA LYS A 306 -12.16 13.49 27.01
C LYS A 306 -13.10 14.26 26.07
N GLU A 307 -12.81 14.25 24.77
CA GLU A 307 -13.61 14.92 23.75
C GLU A 307 -15.01 14.29 23.65
N TYR A 308 -15.10 12.96 23.66
CA TYR A 308 -16.37 12.22 23.69
C TYR A 308 -17.22 12.64 24.88
N TYR A 309 -16.67 12.56 26.11
CA TYR A 309 -17.41 12.91 27.32
C TYR A 309 -17.87 14.37 27.32
N LYS A 310 -17.03 15.29 26.84
CA LYS A 310 -17.39 16.69 26.68
C LYS A 310 -18.57 16.84 25.72
N LYS A 311 -18.51 16.23 24.54
CA LYS A 311 -19.53 16.35 23.49
C LYS A 311 -20.86 15.68 23.88
N ILE A 312 -20.83 14.49 24.50
CA ILE A 312 -22.06 13.79 24.91
C ILE A 312 -22.75 14.49 26.09
N LYS A 313 -21.98 15.02 27.05
CA LYS A 313 -22.50 15.87 28.13
C LYS A 313 -23.18 17.12 27.56
N LEU A 314 -22.53 17.76 26.57
CA LEU A 314 -23.07 18.95 25.92
C LEU A 314 -24.37 18.62 25.18
N PHE A 315 -24.41 17.51 24.43
CA PHE A 315 -25.61 17.02 23.75
C PHE A 315 -26.79 16.86 24.71
N HIS A 316 -26.60 16.12 25.81
CA HIS A 316 -27.64 15.94 26.84
C HIS A 316 -28.05 17.27 27.49
N SER A 317 -27.09 18.15 27.79
CA SER A 317 -27.39 19.43 28.45
C SER A 317 -28.22 20.38 27.57
N HIS A 318 -28.04 20.32 26.25
CA HIS A 318 -28.75 21.16 25.29
C HIS A 318 -30.20 20.75 25.12
N ASN A 319 -30.47 19.44 25.09
CA ASN A 319 -31.83 18.93 24.98
C ASN A 319 -32.01 17.67 25.82
N LYS A 320 -32.42 17.85 27.08
CA LYS A 320 -32.77 16.75 27.99
C LYS A 320 -33.98 15.94 27.53
N GLN A 321 -34.77 16.49 26.61
CA GLN A 321 -35.95 15.85 26.03
C GLN A 321 -35.69 15.32 24.62
N PHE A 322 -34.43 15.14 24.22
CA PHE A 322 -34.12 14.50 22.94
C PHE A 322 -34.72 13.09 22.88
N GLY A 323 -35.36 12.74 21.77
CA GLY A 323 -35.96 11.43 21.57
C GLY A 323 -37.38 11.28 22.14
N PHE A 324 -37.88 12.23 22.95
CA PHE A 324 -39.22 12.15 23.53
C PHE A 324 -40.32 12.25 22.47
N LYS A 325 -41.32 11.38 22.59
CA LYS A 325 -42.53 11.36 21.75
C LYS A 325 -43.56 12.34 22.28
N THR A 326 -44.09 13.16 21.38
CA THR A 326 -45.16 14.13 21.64
C THR A 326 -46.26 13.96 20.61
N TYR A 327 -47.50 14.32 20.96
CA TYR A 327 -48.62 14.26 20.04
C TYR A 327 -49.03 15.67 19.62
N MET A 328 -48.83 15.99 18.34
CA MET A 328 -49.28 17.26 17.79
C MET A 328 -50.63 17.08 17.11
N ARG A 329 -51.53 18.03 17.34
CA ARG A 329 -52.82 18.10 16.64
C ARG A 329 -52.56 18.47 15.19
N VAL A 330 -53.06 17.65 14.26
CA VAL A 330 -52.99 17.96 12.84
C VAL A 330 -54.02 19.06 12.53
N PRO A 331 -53.60 20.23 12.01
CA PRO A 331 -54.53 21.28 11.66
C PRO A 331 -55.44 20.83 10.52
N LYS A 332 -56.75 21.10 10.64
CA LYS A 332 -57.77 20.92 9.58
C LYS A 332 -58.08 19.49 9.13
N THR A 333 -57.64 18.44 9.84
CA THR A 333 -58.10 17.06 9.60
C THR A 333 -58.86 16.53 10.82
N LYS A 334 -60.13 16.12 10.59
CA LYS A 334 -60.93 15.36 11.56
C LYS A 334 -60.90 13.90 11.13
N ASN A 335 -60.90 12.99 12.09
CA ASN A 335 -61.06 11.57 11.78
C ASN A 335 -62.39 11.35 11.07
N LEU A 336 -62.39 10.76 9.86
CA LEU A 336 -63.59 10.57 9.04
C LEU A 336 -64.72 9.83 9.78
N PHE A 337 -64.36 8.92 10.69
CA PHE A 337 -65.30 8.05 11.38
C PHE A 337 -65.75 8.57 12.77
N SER A 338 -64.99 9.45 13.42
CA SER A 338 -65.26 9.85 14.81
C SER A 338 -65.41 11.35 15.03
N GLY A 339 -65.11 12.19 14.03
CA GLY A 339 -65.18 13.65 14.12
C GLY A 339 -64.15 14.29 15.08
N LYS A 340 -63.33 13.47 15.77
CA LYS A 340 -62.30 13.91 16.71
C LYS A 340 -61.07 14.48 15.98
N PRO A 341 -60.34 15.42 16.61
CA PRO A 341 -59.09 15.92 16.05
C PRO A 341 -58.08 14.79 15.87
N LEU A 342 -57.41 14.76 14.71
CA LEU A 342 -56.35 13.80 14.42
C LEU A 342 -55.06 14.27 15.11
N PHE A 343 -54.36 13.35 15.77
CA PHE A 343 -53.05 13.60 16.38
C PHE A 343 -52.01 12.75 15.67
N THR A 344 -50.84 13.34 15.39
CA THR A 344 -49.69 12.64 14.84
C THR A 344 -48.55 12.67 15.86
N ALA A 345 -47.89 11.54 16.04
CA ALA A 345 -46.69 11.47 16.84
C ALA A 345 -45.56 12.29 16.19
N SER A 346 -44.88 13.09 16.99
CA SER A 346 -43.67 13.82 16.64
C SER A 346 -42.63 13.62 17.72
N PHE A 347 -41.38 13.49 17.32
CA PHE A 347 -40.27 13.30 18.24
C PHE A 347 -39.46 14.59 18.35
N ASN A 348 -38.99 14.90 19.56
CA ASN A 348 -38.06 16.00 19.76
C ASN A 348 -36.67 15.58 19.30
N ASP A 349 -36.26 16.08 18.14
CA ASP A 349 -35.00 15.74 17.46
C ASP A 349 -33.95 16.85 17.53
N LYS A 350 -34.24 17.95 18.25
CA LYS A 350 -33.33 19.09 18.34
C LYS A 350 -32.03 18.68 19.02
N HIS A 351 -30.91 18.87 18.36
CA HIS A 351 -29.59 18.49 18.87
C HIS A 351 -28.53 19.49 18.43
N ILE A 352 -27.38 19.46 19.11
CA ILE A 352 -26.20 20.23 18.72
C ILE A 352 -25.52 19.53 17.54
N ILE A 353 -25.10 20.31 16.54
CA ILE A 353 -24.28 19.80 15.44
C ILE A 353 -22.90 19.41 15.98
N PHE A 354 -22.48 18.17 15.75
CA PHE A 354 -21.25 17.58 16.30
C PHE A 354 -19.98 18.44 16.08
N ASN A 355 -19.88 19.08 14.90
CA ASN A 355 -18.75 19.91 14.45
C ASN A 355 -18.99 21.42 14.61
N SER A 356 -19.85 21.86 15.53
CA SER A 356 -20.22 23.28 15.69
C SER A 356 -19.15 24.16 16.36
N GLU A 357 -18.08 23.59 16.93
CA GLU A 357 -17.02 24.36 17.58
C GLU A 357 -16.18 25.11 16.52
N GLN A 358 -15.98 26.42 16.72
CA GLN A 358 -15.01 27.19 15.95
C GLN A 358 -13.63 26.60 16.21
N LYS A 359 -12.98 26.09 15.16
CA LYS A 359 -11.57 25.71 15.20
C LYS A 359 -10.73 26.95 15.50
N ASP A 360 -9.58 26.74 16.13
CA ASP A 360 -8.58 27.75 16.50
C ASP A 360 -8.44 28.85 15.44
N ASP A 361 -8.10 30.07 15.89
CA ASP A 361 -7.91 31.24 15.05
C ASP A 361 -7.08 30.89 13.79
N PHE A 362 -7.78 30.82 12.65
CA PHE A 362 -7.24 30.37 11.37
C PHE A 362 -5.98 31.16 10.99
N TYR A 363 -5.94 32.44 11.36
CA TYR A 363 -4.83 33.33 11.03
C TYR A 363 -3.57 33.08 11.87
N THR A 364 -3.70 32.57 13.10
CA THR A 364 -2.58 32.50 14.05
C THR A 364 -2.23 31.09 14.52
N SER A 365 -3.08 30.09 14.25
CA SER A 365 -2.89 28.69 14.65
C SER A 365 -1.59 28.03 14.15
N HIS A 366 -0.95 28.56 13.10
CA HIS A 366 0.34 28.08 12.59
C HIS A 366 1.56 28.74 13.27
N LEU A 367 1.35 29.81 14.05
CA LEU A 367 2.42 30.60 14.68
C LEU A 367 2.77 30.09 16.09
N HIS A 368 1.84 29.42 16.76
CA HIS A 368 1.97 29.04 18.16
C HIS A 368 1.53 27.60 18.39
N TYR A 369 2.34 26.85 19.16
CA TYR A 369 1.97 25.53 19.66
C TYR A 369 1.40 25.68 21.08
N ASN A 370 0.08 25.59 21.22
CA ASN A 370 -0.59 25.66 22.52
C ASN A 370 -0.71 24.26 23.12
N CYS A 371 0.19 23.91 24.04
CA CYS A 371 0.13 22.69 24.84
C CYS A 371 -0.75 22.93 26.07
N THR A 372 -2.06 23.12 25.90
CA THR A 372 -2.98 23.18 27.06
C THR A 372 -3.46 21.77 27.39
N ASP A 373 -2.64 21.05 28.15
CA ASP A 373 -3.08 19.86 28.86
C ASP A 373 -4.01 20.30 30.00
N ASN A 374 -5.32 20.13 29.80
CA ASN A 374 -6.25 20.00 30.93
C ASN A 374 -5.99 18.65 31.60
N HIS A 375 -4.88 18.56 32.32
CA HIS A 375 -4.69 17.68 33.46
C HIS A 375 -5.23 18.42 34.68
N ALA A 376 -6.55 18.34 34.88
CA ALA A 376 -7.16 18.67 36.16
C ALA A 376 -7.94 17.42 36.59
N GLU A 377 -7.67 17.07 37.86
CA GLU A 377 -8.11 15.91 38.63
C GLU A 377 -9.62 15.63 38.62
#